data_AF-A0A7C3SKA6-F1
#
_entry.id   AF-A0A7C3SKA6-F1
#
_cell.length_a   1.000
_cell.length_b   1.000
_cell.length_c   1.000
_cell.angle_alpha   90.00
_cell.angle_beta   90.00
_cell.angle_gamma   90.00
#
_symmetry.space_group_name_H-M   'P 1'
#
loop_
_entity.id
_entity.type
_entity.pdbx_description
1 polymer ?
#
loop_
_entity_poly.entity_id
_entity_poly.type
_entity_poly.pdbx_seq_one_letter_code
_entity_poly.pdbx_strand_id
1 'polypeptide(L)'
;MRVRDNLLVLFMFLLVNLTGGCTIPPPERLPLRAEDATHTLDRWNPQYAKVVEFYGFHDAGSDTLVAYVLLASPAHPDVKPSLYEARFQLLTRPDGRQQWFLTSLLNHAGGLTRRQGWDNLFVPVQPGSR
;
A
#
# COMPACT_ATOMS: atom_id res chain seq x y z
N MET A 1 -11.16 36.37 51.00
CA MET A 1 -11.38 36.22 49.55
C MET A 1 -10.03 36.13 48.83
N ARG A 2 -9.33 34.99 48.91
CA ARG A 2 -8.05 34.72 48.19
C ARG A 2 -7.89 33.24 47.83
N VAL A 3 -8.53 32.35 48.59
CA VAL A 3 -8.47 30.88 48.38
C VAL A 3 -9.34 30.42 47.21
N ARG A 4 -10.43 31.15 46.92
CA ARG A 4 -11.39 30.80 45.85
C ARG A 4 -10.82 31.01 44.45
N ASP A 5 -9.94 31.99 44.30
CA ASP A 5 -9.35 32.36 43.00
C ASP A 5 -8.26 31.37 42.57
N ASN A 6 -7.46 30.87 43.53
CA ASN A 6 -6.43 29.85 43.26
C ASN A 6 -7.02 28.47 42.90
N LEU A 7 -8.18 28.12 43.47
CA LEU A 7 -8.86 26.86 43.16
C LEU A 7 -9.37 26.83 41.71
N LEU A 8 -9.86 27.97 41.22
CA LEU A 8 -10.44 28.10 39.89
C LEU A 8 -9.36 28.06 38.80
N VAL A 9 -8.19 28.65 39.07
CA VAL A 9 -7.01 28.59 38.19
C VAL A 9 -6.47 27.16 38.09
N LEU A 10 -6.36 26.45 39.21
CA LEU A 10 -5.91 25.05 39.22
C LEU A 10 -6.87 24.13 38.46
N PHE A 11 -8.18 24.35 38.61
CA PHE A 11 -9.22 23.57 37.95
C PHE A 11 -9.24 23.82 36.43
N MET A 12 -9.06 25.08 35.99
CA MET A 12 -8.88 25.38 34.56
C MET A 12 -7.60 24.75 33.99
N PHE A 13 -6.48 24.80 34.73
CA PHE A 13 -5.23 24.16 34.29
C PHE A 13 -5.39 22.65 34.14
N LEU A 14 -6.08 22.01 35.08
CA LEU A 14 -6.37 20.57 35.02
C LEU A 14 -7.24 20.25 33.79
N LEU A 15 -8.32 21.01 33.56
CA LEU A 15 -9.21 20.84 32.41
C LEU A 15 -8.49 21.03 31.07
N VAL A 16 -7.58 22.01 30.95
CA VAL A 16 -6.78 22.23 29.73
C VAL A 16 -5.83 21.07 29.45
N ASN A 17 -5.21 20.48 30.49
CA ASN A 17 -4.33 19.32 30.33
C ASN A 17 -5.10 18.03 30.03
N LEU A 18 -6.35 17.90 30.50
CA LEU A 18 -7.23 16.77 30.17
C LEU A 18 -7.82 16.85 28.75
N THR A 19 -7.98 18.05 28.19
CA THR A 19 -8.41 18.24 26.79
C THR A 19 -7.26 18.19 25.78
N GLY A 20 -6.01 18.20 26.24
CA GLY A 20 -4.83 17.90 25.43
C GLY A 20 -4.77 16.41 25.10
N GLY A 21 -5.79 15.92 24.40
CA GLY A 21 -5.88 14.55 23.94
C GLY A 21 -4.57 14.16 23.27
N CYS A 22 -4.08 12.96 23.59
CA CYS A 22 -2.95 12.36 22.91
C CYS A 22 -3.21 12.43 21.40
N THR A 23 -2.60 13.40 20.73
CA THR A 23 -2.52 13.41 19.27
C THR A 23 -1.59 12.27 18.93
N ILE A 24 -2.16 11.08 18.73
CA ILE A 24 -1.43 9.94 18.18
C ILE A 24 -0.94 10.45 16.82
N PRO A 25 0.38 10.61 16.63
CA PRO A 25 0.89 11.04 15.34
C PRO A 25 0.36 10.04 14.31
N PRO A 26 -0.17 10.51 13.16
CA PRO A 26 -0.61 9.60 12.13
C PRO A 26 0.53 8.63 11.82
N PRO A 27 0.26 7.31 11.71
CA PRO A 27 1.30 6.34 11.46
C PRO A 27 2.09 6.75 10.22
N GLU A 28 3.42 6.75 10.37
CA GLU A 28 4.34 7.11 9.30
C GLU A 28 4.14 6.11 8.15
N ARG A 29 3.72 6.61 6.98
CA ARG A 29 3.45 5.79 5.80
C ARG A 29 4.75 5.12 5.35
N LEU A 30 4.83 3.80 5.49
CA LEU A 30 5.95 3.05 4.92
C LEU A 30 5.93 3.22 3.39
N PRO A 31 6.96 3.78 2.76
CA PRO A 31 7.01 3.87 1.31
C PRO A 31 7.09 2.47 0.71
N LEU A 32 6.28 2.20 -0.31
CA LEU A 32 6.40 0.97 -1.09
C LEU A 32 7.59 1.10 -2.03
N ARG A 33 8.54 0.18 -1.92
CA ARG A 33 9.73 0.14 -2.78
C ARG A 33 9.49 -0.70 -4.03
N ALA A 34 10.12 -0.34 -5.14
CA ALA A 34 9.97 -1.04 -6.41
C ALA A 34 10.48 -2.49 -6.31
N GLU A 35 11.52 -2.73 -5.51
CA GLU A 35 12.09 -4.07 -5.31
C GLU A 35 11.10 -4.98 -4.56
N ASP A 36 10.41 -4.44 -3.54
CA ASP A 36 9.43 -5.21 -2.75
C ASP A 36 8.19 -5.55 -3.60
N ALA A 37 7.73 -4.60 -4.41
CA ALA A 37 6.65 -4.83 -5.37
C ALA A 37 7.04 -5.87 -6.43
N THR A 38 8.24 -5.75 -6.99
CA THR A 38 8.79 -6.69 -7.98
C THR A 38 8.88 -8.09 -7.42
N HIS A 39 9.48 -8.24 -6.23
CA HIS A 39 9.61 -9.51 -5.55
C HIS A 39 8.24 -10.14 -5.22
N THR A 40 7.25 -9.31 -4.84
CA THR A 40 5.88 -9.77 -4.59
C THR A 40 5.22 -10.28 -5.87
N LEU A 41 5.36 -9.57 -6.99
CA LEU A 41 4.82 -9.98 -8.29
C LEU A 41 5.44 -11.29 -8.78
N ASP A 42 6.76 -11.42 -8.70
CA ASP A 42 7.49 -12.64 -9.09
C ASP A 42 7.09 -13.86 -8.26
N ARG A 43 6.79 -13.66 -6.96
CA ARG A 43 6.52 -14.76 -6.03
C ARG A 43 5.04 -15.12 -5.95
N TRP A 44 4.13 -14.19 -6.20
CA TRP A 44 2.70 -14.42 -6.07
C TRP A 44 2.20 -15.54 -7.01
N ASN A 45 2.68 -15.56 -8.26
CA ASN A 45 2.41 -16.64 -9.20
C ASN A 45 3.62 -16.93 -10.10
N PRO A 46 4.57 -17.77 -9.64
CA PRO A 46 5.85 -17.99 -10.31
C PRO A 46 5.75 -18.64 -11.70
N GLN A 47 4.62 -19.27 -12.03
CA GLN A 47 4.38 -19.85 -13.36
C GLN A 47 3.88 -18.81 -14.36
N TYR A 48 3.23 -17.74 -13.86
CA TYR A 48 2.56 -16.75 -14.68
C TYR A 48 3.28 -15.41 -14.75
N ALA A 49 3.86 -14.95 -13.64
CA ALA A 49 4.37 -13.60 -13.49
C ALA A 49 5.88 -13.63 -13.24
N LYS A 50 6.62 -13.07 -14.19
CA LYS A 50 8.00 -12.63 -14.00
C LYS A 50 8.13 -11.20 -14.49
N VAL A 51 8.53 -10.30 -13.61
CA VAL A 51 8.77 -8.90 -13.96
C VAL A 51 10.00 -8.82 -14.85
N VAL A 52 9.80 -8.34 -16.07
CA VAL A 52 10.87 -8.03 -17.03
C VAL A 52 11.30 -6.57 -16.86
N GLU A 53 10.33 -5.68 -16.70
CA GLU A 53 10.58 -4.25 -16.55
C GLU A 53 9.56 -3.63 -15.59
N PHE A 54 10.02 -2.70 -14.75
CA PHE A 54 9.22 -1.98 -13.78
C PHE A 54 9.29 -0.48 -14.10
N TYR A 55 8.20 0.10 -14.61
CA TYR A 55 8.20 1.48 -15.12
C TYR A 55 8.01 2.55 -14.03
N GLY A 56 7.78 2.14 -12.78
CA GLY A 56 7.59 3.03 -11.64
C GLY A 56 6.18 2.99 -11.07
N PHE A 57 5.99 3.75 -10.01
CA PHE A 57 4.68 3.94 -9.37
C PHE A 57 4.03 5.24 -9.83
N HIS A 58 2.73 5.17 -10.03
CA HIS A 58 1.83 6.30 -10.16
C HIS A 58 0.94 6.37 -8.92
N ASP A 59 0.78 7.58 -8.38
CA ASP A 59 -0.10 7.83 -7.25
C ASP A 59 -1.56 7.87 -7.72
N ALA A 60 -2.39 6.97 -7.20
CA ALA A 60 -3.82 6.89 -7.51
C ALA A 60 -4.69 7.26 -6.29
N GLY A 61 -4.08 7.78 -5.22
CA GLY A 61 -4.74 8.15 -3.97
C GLY A 61 -3.83 7.94 -2.75
N SER A 62 -4.22 8.49 -1.60
CA SER A 62 -3.42 8.52 -0.37
C SER A 62 -2.82 7.18 0.06
N ASP A 63 -3.55 6.10 -0.21
CA ASP A 63 -3.27 4.73 0.21
C ASP A 63 -3.27 3.75 -0.98
N THR A 64 -3.18 4.25 -2.21
CA THR A 64 -3.18 3.42 -3.43
C THR A 64 -2.07 3.83 -4.38
N LEU A 65 -1.22 2.86 -4.72
CA LEU A 65 -0.17 3.00 -5.73
C LEU A 65 -0.45 2.07 -6.89
N VAL A 66 -0.21 2.55 -8.10
CA VAL A 66 -0.35 1.78 -9.34
C VAL A 66 1.01 1.68 -10.00
N ALA A 67 1.50 0.46 -10.21
CA ALA A 67 2.72 0.21 -10.96
C ALA A 67 2.39 -0.28 -12.36
N TYR A 68 3.06 0.28 -13.37
CA TYR A 68 3.07 -0.29 -14.71
C TYR A 68 4.28 -1.22 -14.84
N VAL A 69 4.02 -2.47 -15.19
CA VAL A 69 5.05 -3.53 -15.23
C VAL A 69 4.92 -4.35 -16.50
N LEU A 70 6.05 -4.69 -17.11
CA LEU A 70 6.10 -5.65 -18.20
C LEU A 70 6.29 -7.06 -17.61
N LEU A 71 5.32 -7.94 -17.81
CA LEU A 71 5.38 -9.31 -17.29
C LEU A 71 5.57 -10.34 -18.40
N ALA A 72 6.48 -11.27 -18.20
CA ALA A 72 6.61 -12.51 -18.96
C ALA A 72 6.00 -13.68 -18.17
N SER A 73 5.53 -14.71 -18.88
CA SER A 73 5.10 -15.97 -18.26
C SER A 73 6.21 -17.02 -18.33
N PRO A 74 6.80 -17.43 -17.20
CA PRO A 74 7.82 -18.48 -17.19
C PRO A 74 7.34 -19.83 -17.72
N ALA A 75 6.06 -20.16 -17.57
CA ALA A 75 5.49 -21.40 -18.11
C ALA A 75 5.39 -21.39 -19.65
N HIS A 76 5.36 -20.22 -20.27
CA HIS A 76 5.16 -20.03 -21.70
C HIS A 76 6.18 -19.02 -22.27
N PRO A 77 7.47 -19.40 -22.37
CA PRO A 77 8.55 -18.48 -22.75
C PRO A 77 8.40 -17.93 -24.19
N ASP A 78 7.66 -18.63 -25.06
CA ASP A 78 7.41 -18.19 -26.44
C ASP A 78 6.36 -17.07 -26.53
N VAL A 79 5.62 -16.81 -25.44
CA VAL A 79 4.63 -15.74 -25.38
C VAL A 79 5.34 -14.42 -25.08
N LYS A 80 5.06 -13.40 -25.89
CA LYS A 80 5.62 -12.06 -25.70
C LYS A 80 5.22 -11.49 -24.33
N PRO A 81 6.14 -10.81 -23.62
CA PRO A 81 5.79 -10.07 -22.41
C PRO A 81 4.68 -9.06 -22.69
N SER A 82 3.79 -8.87 -21.71
CA SER A 82 2.65 -7.96 -21.82
C SER A 82 2.68 -6.92 -20.72
N LEU A 83 2.13 -5.73 -21.01
CA LEU A 83 2.05 -4.63 -20.05
C LEU A 83 0.88 -4.83 -19.09
N TYR A 84 1.16 -4.74 -17.79
CA TYR A 84 0.17 -4.83 -16.73
C TYR A 84 0.15 -3.58 -15.86
N GLU A 85 -1.04 -3.29 -15.35
CA GLU A 85 -1.28 -2.40 -14.24
C GLU A 85 -1.39 -3.23 -12.95
N ALA A 86 -0.41 -3.10 -12.06
CA ALA A 86 -0.40 -3.72 -10.74
C ALA A 86 -0.82 -2.69 -9.68
N ARG A 87 -1.93 -2.95 -8.97
CA ARG A 87 -2.44 -2.05 -7.92
C ARG A 87 -2.03 -2.53 -6.55
N PHE A 88 -1.47 -1.61 -5.78
CA PHE A 88 -1.07 -1.79 -4.39
C PHE A 88 -1.89 -0.90 -3.48
N GLN A 89 -2.35 -1.44 -2.36
CA GLN A 89 -3.10 -0.68 -1.36
C GLN A 89 -2.47 -0.81 0.02
N LEU A 90 -2.37 0.31 0.74
CA LEU A 90 -1.91 0.36 2.12
C LEU A 90 -3.11 0.14 3.03
N LEU A 91 -3.06 -0.92 3.82
CA LEU A 91 -4.17 -1.30 4.70
C LEU A 91 -3.71 -1.37 6.15
N THR A 92 -4.57 -0.93 7.06
CA THR A 92 -4.38 -1.11 8.50
C THR A 92 -4.91 -2.49 8.91
N ARG A 93 -4.03 -3.32 9.44
CA ARG A 93 -4.35 -4.66 9.96
C ARG A 93 -5.07 -4.57 11.32
N PRO A 94 -5.73 -5.64 11.79
CA PRO A 94 -6.37 -5.66 13.10
C PRO A 94 -5.44 -5.39 14.28
N ASP A 95 -4.13 -5.61 14.12
CA ASP A 95 -3.10 -5.29 15.11
C ASP A 95 -2.66 -3.80 15.09
N GLY A 96 -3.33 -2.97 14.29
CA GLY A 96 -3.05 -1.54 14.13
C GLY A 96 -1.86 -1.23 13.22
N ARG A 97 -1.16 -2.25 12.67
CA ARG A 97 0.00 -2.02 11.80
C ARG A 97 -0.45 -1.80 10.36
N GLN A 98 0.21 -0.89 9.65
CA GLN A 98 0.00 -0.67 8.22
C GLN A 98 0.85 -1.64 7.40
N GLN A 99 0.29 -2.14 6.29
CA GLN A 99 0.97 -3.01 5.35
C GLN A 99 0.44 -2.84 3.93
N TRP A 100 1.34 -2.86 2.95
CA TRP A 100 0.98 -2.87 1.54
C TRP A 100 0.52 -4.25 1.07
N PHE A 101 -0.49 -4.27 0.20
CA PHE A 101 -1.02 -5.47 -0.44
C PHE A 101 -1.13 -5.26 -1.94
N LEU A 102 -0.74 -6.26 -2.74
CA LEU A 102 -1.12 -6.36 -4.14
C LEU A 102 -2.60 -6.76 -4.23
N THR A 103 -3.39 -5.92 -4.87
CA THR A 103 -4.87 -6.02 -4.91
C THR A 103 -5.44 -6.26 -6.29
N SER A 104 -4.75 -5.86 -7.35
CA SER A 104 -5.11 -6.25 -8.71
C SER A 104 -3.90 -6.28 -9.64
N LEU A 105 -3.99 -7.10 -10.69
CA LEU A 105 -3.03 -7.17 -11.78
C LEU A 105 -3.78 -7.28 -13.11
N LEU A 106 -3.71 -6.25 -13.95
CA LEU A 106 -4.60 -6.08 -15.09
C LEU A 106 -3.83 -5.83 -16.37
N ASN A 107 -4.15 -6.57 -17.42
CA ASN A 107 -3.59 -6.36 -18.76
C ASN A 107 -4.50 -5.42 -19.55
N HIS A 108 -3.92 -4.40 -20.18
CA HIS A 108 -4.61 -3.47 -21.07
C HIS A 108 -4.53 -3.84 -22.56
N ALA A 109 -3.92 -4.99 -22.91
CA ALA A 109 -3.69 -5.42 -24.30
C ALA A 109 -4.96 -5.77 -25.11
N GLY A 110 -6.16 -5.72 -24.52
CA GLY A 110 -7.39 -6.24 -25.12
C GLY A 110 -8.37 -5.24 -25.73
N GLY A 111 -8.03 -3.94 -25.82
CA GLY A 111 -9.01 -2.90 -26.17
C GLY A 111 -10.09 -2.71 -25.09
N LEU A 112 -10.90 -1.66 -25.23
CA LEU A 112 -11.86 -1.15 -24.22
C LEU A 112 -12.89 -2.16 -23.67
N THR A 113 -12.94 -3.40 -24.19
CA THR A 113 -13.95 -4.42 -23.86
C THR A 113 -13.41 -5.68 -23.19
N ARG A 114 -12.09 -5.93 -23.13
CA ARG A 114 -11.51 -7.11 -22.45
C ARG A 114 -10.44 -6.71 -21.44
N ARG A 115 -10.88 -6.52 -20.19
CA ARG A 115 -10.00 -6.49 -19.02
C ARG A 115 -9.64 -7.93 -18.67
N GLN A 116 -8.42 -8.36 -19.00
CA GLN A 116 -7.89 -9.65 -18.58
C GLN A 116 -6.96 -9.42 -17.39
N GLY A 117 -7.17 -10.15 -16.30
CA GLY A 117 -6.34 -9.99 -15.13
C GLY A 117 -6.94 -10.62 -13.89
N TRP A 118 -6.28 -10.34 -12.77
CA TRP A 118 -6.71 -10.75 -11.45
C TRP A 118 -7.18 -9.52 -10.69
N ASP A 119 -8.44 -9.56 -10.30
CA ASP A 119 -9.02 -8.63 -9.35
C ASP A 119 -9.14 -9.29 -7.98
N ASN A 120 -9.29 -8.46 -6.94
CA ASN A 120 -9.52 -8.91 -5.56
C ASN A 120 -8.39 -9.79 -5.03
N LEU A 121 -7.15 -9.52 -5.47
CA LEU A 121 -5.98 -10.07 -4.81
C LEU A 121 -5.88 -9.49 -3.39
N PHE A 122 -5.27 -10.24 -2.50
CA PHE A 122 -4.98 -9.79 -1.15
C PHE A 122 -3.62 -10.31 -0.70
N VAL A 123 -2.62 -10.05 -1.54
CA VAL A 123 -1.28 -10.63 -1.38
C VAL A 123 -0.43 -9.64 -0.61
N PRO A 124 0.04 -9.98 0.60
CA PRO A 124 0.90 -9.08 1.37
C PRO A 124 2.19 -8.82 0.60
N VAL A 125 2.59 -7.55 0.50
CA VAL A 125 3.90 -7.19 -0.03
C VAL A 125 4.96 -7.78 0.88
N GLN A 126 5.88 -8.54 0.30
CA GLN A 126 6.98 -9.17 1.01
C GLN A 126 8.26 -8.38 0.74
N PRO A 127 9.01 -7.98 1.78
CA PRO A 127 10.27 -7.31 1.57
C PRO A 127 11.20 -8.20 0.74
N GLY A 128 11.84 -7.63 -0.28
CA GLY A 128 12.92 -8.29 -0.99
C GLY A 128 14.03 -8.62 0.01
N SER A 129 14.42 -9.89 0.08
CA SER A 129 15.58 -10.30 0.87
C SER A 129 16.81 -9.51 0.38
N ARG A 130 17.43 -8.74 1.28
CA ARG A 130 18.74 -8.14 1.05
C ARG A 130 19.81 -9.22 0.93
#